data_AF-A0A8S8XBH7-F1
#
_entry.id   AF-A0A8S8XBH7-F1
#
_cell.length_a   1.000
_cell.length_b   1.000
_cell.length_c   1.000
_cell.angle_alpha   90.00
_cell.angle_beta   90.00
_cell.angle_gamma   90.00
#
_symmetry.space_group_name_H-M   'P 1'
#
loop_
_entity.id
_entity.type
_entity.pdbx_description
1 polymer ?
#
loop_
_entity_poly.entity_id
_entity_poly.type
_entity_poly.pdbx_seq_one_letter_code
_entity_poly.pdbx_strand_id
1 'polypeptide(L)' 'MKKNCIDICKFDDATGWCRGCGQTKTEKKGWEKLKKPVRKSIRAELPNRLAALGDRRIEPD' A
#
# COMPACT_ATOMS: atom_id res chain seq x y z
N MET A 1 -0.29 16.15 5.10
CA MET A 1 0.48 14.98 4.60
C MET A 1 -0.48 14.06 3.86
N LYS A 2 -0.56 14.10 2.51
CA LYS A 2 -1.52 13.30 1.73
C LYS A 2 -1.25 11.80 1.94
N LYS A 3 -2.18 11.09 2.58
CA LYS A 3 -2.29 9.63 2.51
C LYS A 3 -3.11 9.36 1.25
N ASN A 4 -2.50 8.85 0.18
CA ASN A 4 -3.24 8.32 -0.98
C ASN A 4 -3.85 6.97 -0.56
N CYS A 5 -4.85 7.02 0.30
CA CYS A 5 -5.63 5.86 0.71
C CYS A 5 -7.07 6.12 0.27
N ILE A 6 -7.66 5.20 -0.48
CA ILE A 6 -9.03 5.29 -1.00
C ILE A 6 -10.09 4.97 0.07
N ASP A 7 -9.75 5.09 1.36
CA ASP A 7 -10.53 4.66 2.55
C ASP A 7 -11.02 3.19 2.59
N ILE A 8 -10.96 2.45 1.48
CA ILE A 8 -11.27 1.03 1.38
C ILE A 8 -9.96 0.25 1.39
N CYS A 9 -9.66 -0.38 2.53
CA CYS A 9 -8.43 -1.15 2.70
C CYS A 9 -8.68 -2.65 2.52
N LYS A 10 -8.83 -3.11 1.27
CA LYS A 10 -8.86 -4.56 0.98
C LYS A 10 -7.43 -5.07 0.82
N PHE A 11 -7.05 -6.04 1.63
CA PHE A 11 -5.76 -6.72 1.51
C PHE A 11 -5.93 -8.00 0.71
N ASP A 12 -4.91 -8.34 -0.06
CA ASP A 12 -4.81 -9.60 -0.73
C ASP A 12 -4.22 -10.64 0.23
N ASP A 13 -4.92 -11.77 0.47
CA ASP A 13 -4.44 -12.81 1.39
C ASP A 13 -3.22 -13.57 0.87
N ALA A 14 -2.98 -13.60 -0.44
CA ALA A 14 -1.82 -14.28 -1.03
C ALA A 14 -0.51 -13.49 -0.83
N THR A 15 -0.56 -12.16 -0.92
CA THR A 15 0.63 -11.28 -0.83
C THR A 15 0.70 -10.45 0.45
N GLY A 16 -0.42 -10.28 1.16
CA GLY A 16 -0.54 -9.36 2.30
C GLY A 16 -0.55 -7.88 1.91
N TRP A 17 -0.61 -7.54 0.62
CA TRP A 17 -0.62 -6.16 0.12
C TRP A 17 -2.02 -5.61 -0.02
N CYS A 18 -2.20 -4.32 0.26
CA CYS A 18 -3.45 -3.62 0.00
C CYS A 18 -3.70 -3.56 -1.52
N ARG A 19 -4.83 -4.07 -1.98
CA ARG A 19 -5.23 -4.10 -3.39
C ARG A 19 -5.48 -2.72 -3.99
N GLY A 20 -5.66 -1.68 -3.16
CA GLY A 20 -5.83 -0.29 -3.60
C GLY A 20 -4.58 0.60 -3.48
N CYS A 21 -3.65 0.28 -2.58
CA CYS A 21 -2.46 1.14 -2.37
C CYS A 21 -1.12 0.40 -2.23
N GLY A 22 -1.09 -0.92 -2.30
CA GLY A 22 0.13 -1.74 -2.24
C GLY A 22 0.80 -1.84 -0.87
N GLN A 23 0.30 -1.15 0.16
CA GLN A 23 0.86 -1.20 1.52
C GLN A 23 0.37 -2.43 2.29
N THR A 24 1.23 -2.99 3.15
CA THR A 24 0.86 -4.03 4.11
C THR A 24 0.14 -3.47 5.34
N LYS A 25 -0.54 -4.35 6.09
CA LYS A 25 -1.14 -4.01 7.39
C LYS A 25 -0.11 -3.47 8.37
N THR A 26 1.09 -4.03 8.38
CA THR A 26 2.20 -3.63 9.27
C THR A 26 2.72 -2.24 8.94
N GLU A 27 2.91 -1.93 7.65
CA GLU A 27 3.32 -0.60 7.20
C GLU A 27 2.27 0.46 7.55
N LYS A 28 0.97 0.14 7.43
CA LYS A 28 -0.11 1.05 7.84
C LYS A 28 -0.13 1.28 9.35
N LYS A 29 -0.06 0.22 10.17
CA LYS A 29 -0.02 0.33 11.64
C LYS A 29 1.21 1.10 12.14
N GLY A 30 2.35 0.90 11.50
CA GLY A 30 3.62 1.54 11.88
C GLY A 30 3.85 2.91 11.25
N TRP A 31 2.98 3.37 10.34
CA TRP A 31 3.28 4.49 9.44
C TRP A 31 3.75 5.76 10.18
N GLU A 32 3.08 6.09 11.27
CA GLU A 32 3.40 7.27 12.10
C GLU A 32 4.75 7.16 12.79
N LYS A 33 5.20 5.94 13.10
CA LYS A 33 6.51 5.64 13.71
C LYS A 33 7.64 5.55 12.68
N LEU A 34 7.32 5.39 11.39
CA LEU A 34 8.33 5.31 10.33
C LEU A 34 9.03 6.65 10.09
N LYS A 35 10.36 6.61 9.95
CA LYS A 35 11.17 7.78 9.57
C LYS A 35 10.88 8.18 8.11
N LYS A 36 11.02 9.48 7.79
CA LYS A 36 10.85 10.03 6.42
C LYS A 36 11.53 9.20 5.30
N PRO A 37 12.81 8.76 5.41
CA PRO A 37 13.45 7.96 4.36
C PRO A 37 12.72 6.63 4.13
N VAL A 38 12.34 5.92 5.19
CA VAL A 38 11.61 4.65 5.09
C VAL A 38 10.25 4.84 4.43
N ARG A 39 9.51 5.90 4.80
CA ARG A 39 8.24 6.25 4.14
C ARG A 39 8.41 6.52 2.64
N LYS A 40 9.54 7.12 2.24
CA LYS A 40 9.85 7.40 0.82
C LYS A 40 10.16 6.11 0.07
N SER A 41 10.96 5.22 0.65
CA SER A 41 11.25 3.89 0.07
C SER A 41 9.97 3.08 -0.13
N ILE A 42 9.12 3.01 0.90
CA ILE A 42 7.84 2.29 0.79
C ILE A 42 7.00 2.87 -0.34
N ARG A 43 6.85 4.21 -0.41
CA ARG A 43 6.11 4.88 -1.49
C ARG A 43 6.67 4.59 -2.87
N ALA A 44 7.98 4.47 -3.01
CA ALA A 44 8.63 4.12 -4.27
C ALA A 44 8.38 2.66 -4.66
N GLU A 45 8.19 1.76 -3.68
CA GLU A 45 7.85 0.36 -3.92
C GLU A 45 6.37 0.12 -4.23
N LEU A 46 5.44 0.94 -3.73
CA LEU A 46 3.99 0.77 -3.96
C LEU A 46 3.61 0.59 -5.43
N PRO A 47 4.08 1.39 -6.40
CA PRO A 47 3.74 1.17 -7.80
C PRO A 47 4.21 -0.19 -8.32
N ASN A 48 5.38 -0.68 -7.88
CA ASN A 48 5.86 -2.03 -8.23
C ASN A 48 4.96 -3.12 -7.61
N ARG A 49 4.55 -2.96 -6.35
CA ARG A 49 3.63 -3.91 -5.69
C ARG A 49 2.27 -3.93 -6.35
N LEU A 50 1.76 -2.77 -6.78
CA LEU A 50 0.51 -2.65 -7.52
C LEU A 50 0.61 -3.27 -8.92
N ALA A 51 1.74 -3.09 -9.62
CA ALA A 51 1.99 -3.76 -10.89
C ALA A 51 2.03 -5.29 -10.72
N ALA A 52 2.66 -5.78 -9.64
CA ALA A 52 2.71 -7.21 -9.32
C ALA A 52 1.34 -7.80 -8.90
N LEU A 53 0.43 -6.99 -8.36
CA LEU A 53 -0.95 -7.42 -8.08
C LEU A 53 -1.75 -7.67 -9.36
N GLY A 54 -1.46 -6.96 -10.46
CA GLY A 54 -2.11 -7.14 -11.74
C GLY A 54 -3.64 -7.08 -11.61
N ASP A 55 -4.32 -8.15 -12.02
CA ASP A 55 -5.77 -8.33 -11.95
C ASP A 55 -6.35 -8.32 -10.52
N ARG A 56 -5.51 -8.56 -9.51
CA ARG A 56 -5.92 -8.53 -8.09
C ARG A 56 -6.07 -7.10 -7.56
N ARG A 57 -5.73 -6.07 -8.34
CA ARG A 57 -5.91 -4.67 -7.96
C ARG A 57 -7.41 -4.34 -7.95
N ILE A 58 -7.85 -3.59 -6.93
CA ILE A 58 -9.17 -2.97 -6.98
C ILE A 58 -9.00 -1.59 -7.59
N GLU A 59 -9.63 -1.38 -8.74
CA GLU A 59 -9.75 -0.05 -9.30
C GLU A 59 -10.83 0.70 -8.50
N PRO A 60 -10.54 1.89 -7.94
CA PRO A 60 -11.59 2.72 -7.38
C PRO A 60 -12.40 3.31 -8.56
N ASP A 61 -13.68 2.97 -8.62
CA ASP A 61 -14.68 3.69 -9.43
C ASP A 61 -14.86 5.12 -8.89
#